data_AF-A0A1T3MYB8-F1
#
_entry.id   AF-A0A1T3MYB8-F1
#
_cell.length_a   1.000
_cell.length_b   1.000
_cell.length_c   1.000
_cell.angle_alpha   90.00
_cell.angle_beta   90.00
_cell.angle_gamma   90.00
#
_symmetry.space_group_name_H-M   'P 1'
#
loop_
_entity.id
_entity.type
_entity.pdbx_description
1 polymer ?
#
loop_
_entity_poly.entity_id
_entity_poly.type
_entity_poly.pdbx_seq_one_letter_code
_entity_poly.pdbx_strand_id
1 'polypeptide(L)'
;MRNTLYFIGLSAVLFSCGSSKNVTPQKKNLPVNKNNTTNVGVKTQTPSMQTPVKPAIQKDHGVEFYTTNIADITKNDNTASYGSIVTAKPLGYQITKNYFPAIGQNFRQRYLILHYTALDNDRSITALTQRGVSAHYLVSDINDQEIYQIVDENKRSYHAGVSNWRKDSNLNDTSIGIEIVNSGFTTNASGQRIFADFPDYQIRKVAALAKDIVQRYNIPPTNVLAHSDIAPGRKQDPGPKFPWKKLYDEYQIGMWYDEGTRSGFLNQLETGTFESDKNTPPFIYKVQSQLQSLGYQVDLSGQWDNQTKLVVQSFQYHFWPQLGDGVLDMGTYATLLALLQKYPSK
;
A
#
# COMPACT_ATOMS: atom_id res chain seq x y z
N MET A 1 -9.38 -47.84 22.34
CA MET A 1 -10.55 -47.15 21.76
C MET A 1 -11.04 -46.09 22.74
N ARG A 2 -10.83 -44.80 22.43
CA ARG A 2 -11.75 -43.67 22.71
C ARG A 2 -11.05 -42.39 22.24
N ASN A 3 -11.59 -41.83 21.16
CA ASN A 3 -11.20 -40.56 20.57
C ASN A 3 -11.66 -39.41 21.48
N THR A 4 -10.79 -38.43 21.71
CA THR A 4 -11.14 -37.17 22.35
C THR A 4 -11.16 -36.09 21.26
N LEU A 5 -12.35 -35.66 20.85
CA LEU A 5 -12.54 -34.50 19.97
C LEU A 5 -12.33 -33.22 20.77
N TYR A 6 -11.49 -32.31 20.26
CA TYR A 6 -11.45 -30.91 20.67
C TYR A 6 -12.40 -30.09 19.80
N PHE A 7 -13.46 -29.54 20.42
CA PHE A 7 -14.27 -28.48 19.83
C PHE A 7 -13.55 -27.14 20.07
N ILE A 8 -13.17 -26.45 19.00
CA ILE A 8 -12.74 -25.05 19.06
C ILE A 8 -13.99 -24.19 18.89
N GLY A 9 -14.45 -23.57 19.98
CA GLY A 9 -15.54 -22.60 19.99
C GLY A 9 -15.06 -21.26 19.45
N LEU A 10 -15.71 -20.79 18.38
CA LEU A 10 -15.51 -19.48 17.77
C LEU A 10 -16.25 -18.42 18.60
N SER A 11 -15.52 -17.63 19.39
CA SER A 11 -16.10 -16.52 20.16
C SER A 11 -16.28 -15.30 19.26
N ALA A 12 -17.53 -15.03 18.87
CA ALA A 12 -17.91 -13.78 18.21
C ALA A 12 -18.04 -12.67 19.26
N VAL A 13 -17.19 -11.65 19.20
CA VAL A 13 -17.32 -10.42 19.99
C VAL A 13 -18.16 -9.43 19.20
N LEU A 14 -19.39 -9.19 19.65
CA LEU A 14 -20.28 -8.14 19.17
C LEU A 14 -19.91 -6.83 19.88
N PHE A 15 -19.47 -5.82 19.14
CA PHE A 15 -19.43 -4.44 19.63
C PHE A 15 -20.68 -3.68 19.16
N SER A 16 -21.52 -3.39 20.13
CA SER A 16 -22.62 -2.43 20.09
C SER A 16 -22.06 -1.01 20.19
N CYS A 17 -22.60 -0.08 19.38
CA CYS A 17 -22.71 1.34 19.75
C CYS A 17 -23.71 2.03 18.82
N GLY A 18 -24.90 2.32 19.34
CA GLY A 18 -25.85 3.24 18.73
C GLY A 18 -25.69 4.65 19.29
N SER A 19 -25.99 5.65 18.45
CA SER A 19 -26.72 6.85 18.90
C SER A 19 -27.36 7.56 17.72
N SER A 20 -28.64 7.85 17.92
CA SER A 20 -29.54 8.60 17.06
C SER A 20 -29.32 10.11 17.18
N LYS A 21 -29.65 10.84 16.11
CA LYS A 21 -30.56 12.00 16.17
C LYS A 21 -30.95 12.47 14.75
N ASN A 22 -32.25 12.42 14.50
CA ASN A 22 -32.95 13.02 13.37
C ASN A 22 -33.06 14.54 13.55
N VAL A 23 -32.84 15.31 12.47
CA VAL A 23 -33.51 16.62 12.27
C VAL A 23 -33.84 16.78 10.79
N THR A 24 -35.13 16.91 10.49
CA THR A 24 -35.73 17.16 9.17
C THR A 24 -35.80 18.69 8.89
N PRO A 25 -35.74 19.16 7.63
CA PRO A 25 -35.43 20.55 7.29
C PRO A 25 -36.66 21.45 7.07
N GLN A 26 -36.51 22.76 7.30
CA GLN A 26 -37.49 23.77 6.86
C GLN A 26 -36.94 24.62 5.69
N LYS A 27 -37.68 24.57 4.58
CA LYS A 27 -37.64 25.53 3.47
C LYS A 27 -38.45 26.78 3.83
N LYS A 28 -37.97 27.96 3.45
CA LYS A 28 -38.84 29.10 3.11
C LYS A 28 -38.33 29.78 1.83
N ASN A 29 -39.22 29.79 0.84
CA ASN A 29 -39.14 30.54 -0.41
C ASN A 29 -39.60 32.00 -0.20
N LEU A 30 -39.31 32.82 -1.21
CA LEU A 30 -40.02 34.00 -1.75
C LEU A 30 -39.20 35.30 -1.68
N PRO A 31 -39.40 36.28 -2.59
CA PRO A 31 -39.82 36.20 -3.99
C PRO A 31 -38.97 37.10 -4.94
N VAL A 32 -39.19 36.86 -6.23
CA VAL A 32 -38.74 37.66 -7.39
C VAL A 32 -39.44 39.03 -7.39
N ASN A 33 -38.73 40.08 -7.79
CA ASN A 33 -39.37 41.26 -8.37
C ASN A 33 -38.60 41.77 -9.60
N LYS A 34 -39.34 41.91 -10.71
CA LYS A 34 -38.93 42.50 -11.99
C LYS A 34 -39.32 43.97 -12.00
N ASN A 35 -38.65 44.74 -12.87
CA ASN A 35 -38.99 46.03 -13.51
C ASN A 35 -37.77 46.95 -13.45
N ASN A 36 -37.38 47.74 -14.44
CA ASN A 36 -37.90 48.01 -15.78
C ASN A 36 -36.81 48.78 -16.56
N THR A 37 -37.02 48.87 -17.87
CA THR A 37 -36.64 49.98 -18.78
C THR A 37 -35.18 50.18 -19.22
N THR A 38 -35.09 50.12 -20.55
CA THR A 38 -34.13 50.68 -21.50
C THR A 38 -33.84 52.17 -21.34
N ASN A 39 -32.59 52.58 -21.58
CA ASN A 39 -32.29 53.68 -22.52
C ASN A 39 -30.81 53.71 -22.95
N VAL A 40 -30.66 53.91 -24.27
CA VAL A 40 -29.46 54.22 -25.08
C VAL A 40 -28.92 55.60 -24.67
N GLY A 41 -27.64 55.99 -24.70
CA GLY A 41 -26.36 55.41 -25.08
C GLY A 41 -25.35 56.57 -25.13
N VAL A 42 -24.07 56.36 -24.78
CA VAL A 42 -22.97 57.28 -25.14
C VAL A 42 -21.74 56.44 -25.43
N LYS A 43 -21.22 56.58 -26.65
CA LYS A 43 -19.94 56.01 -27.10
C LYS A 43 -18.80 56.91 -26.65
N THR A 44 -17.84 56.34 -25.92
CA THR A 44 -16.49 56.89 -25.77
C THR A 44 -15.49 55.73 -25.86
N GLN A 45 -14.62 55.76 -26.87
CA GLN A 45 -13.61 54.74 -27.13
C GLN A 45 -12.41 54.90 -26.19
N THR A 46 -11.94 53.79 -25.62
CA THR A 46 -10.63 53.65 -24.93
C THR A 46 -10.10 52.22 -25.25
N PRO A 47 -8.78 51.97 -25.28
CA PRO A 47 -8.12 51.01 -26.14
C PRO A 47 -8.49 49.55 -25.86
N SER A 48 -8.63 48.75 -26.92
CA SER A 48 -8.81 47.30 -26.78
C SER A 48 -7.54 46.68 -26.20
N MET A 49 -7.60 46.25 -24.94
CA MET A 49 -6.70 45.20 -24.46
C MET A 49 -6.91 43.99 -25.36
N GLN A 50 -5.90 43.60 -26.12
CA GLN A 50 -5.91 42.30 -26.78
C GLN A 50 -5.92 41.23 -25.69
N THR A 51 -7.07 40.57 -25.52
CA THR A 51 -7.15 39.34 -24.72
C THR A 51 -6.12 38.36 -25.31
N PRO A 52 -5.21 37.78 -24.50
CA PRO A 52 -4.31 36.76 -25.01
C PRO A 52 -5.13 35.65 -25.67
N VAL A 53 -4.88 35.37 -26.94
CA VAL A 53 -5.53 34.26 -27.65
C VAL A 53 -5.12 32.97 -26.93
N LYS A 54 -6.07 32.39 -26.20
CA LYS A 54 -5.86 31.14 -25.48
C LYS A 54 -5.59 30.02 -26.50
N PRO A 55 -4.46 29.29 -26.43
CA PRO A 55 -4.21 28.18 -27.34
C PRO A 55 -5.35 27.18 -27.28
N ALA A 56 -5.74 26.67 -28.46
CA ALA A 56 -6.79 25.66 -28.57
C ALA A 56 -6.41 24.42 -27.74
N ILE A 57 -7.34 23.96 -26.91
CA ILE A 57 -7.19 22.73 -26.15
C ILE A 57 -7.34 21.58 -27.15
N GLN A 58 -6.25 20.85 -27.41
CA GLN A 58 -6.35 19.55 -28.05
C GLN A 58 -6.95 18.56 -27.06
N LYS A 59 -8.05 17.93 -27.47
CA LYS A 59 -8.61 16.77 -26.79
C LYS A 59 -7.81 15.57 -27.26
N ASP A 60 -7.13 14.92 -26.34
CA ASP A 60 -6.50 13.65 -26.60
C ASP A 60 -7.45 12.52 -26.16
N HIS A 61 -7.82 11.65 -27.10
CA HIS A 61 -8.44 10.33 -26.88
C HIS A 61 -9.87 10.21 -26.32
N GLY A 62 -10.72 11.24 -26.34
CA GLY A 62 -12.18 11.05 -26.33
C GLY A 62 -12.82 10.31 -25.11
N VAL A 63 -12.25 10.41 -23.91
CA VAL A 63 -12.78 9.71 -22.72
C VAL A 63 -13.68 10.63 -21.87
N GLU A 64 -14.90 10.20 -21.57
CA GLU A 64 -15.83 10.86 -20.64
C GLU A 64 -15.64 10.32 -19.21
N PHE A 65 -15.54 11.22 -18.23
CA PHE A 65 -15.54 10.87 -16.80
C PHE A 65 -16.92 11.12 -16.19
N TYR A 66 -17.36 10.24 -15.29
CA TYR A 66 -18.55 10.46 -14.47
C TYR A 66 -18.37 11.67 -13.54
N THR A 67 -19.28 12.63 -13.62
CA THR A 67 -19.29 13.87 -12.81
C THR A 67 -19.98 13.71 -11.45
N THR A 68 -20.41 12.51 -11.09
CA THR A 68 -21.27 12.25 -9.93
C THR A 68 -20.64 11.20 -9.04
N ASN A 69 -20.40 11.57 -7.78
CA ASN A 69 -20.08 10.64 -6.73
C ASN A 69 -21.35 9.83 -6.39
N ILE A 70 -21.34 8.53 -6.67
CA ILE A 70 -22.45 7.61 -6.39
C ILE A 70 -22.31 6.88 -5.04
N ALA A 71 -21.32 7.25 -4.21
CA ALA A 71 -21.16 6.67 -2.89
C ALA A 71 -22.38 6.93 -2.01
N ASP A 72 -22.86 5.88 -1.34
CA ASP A 72 -23.98 5.92 -0.40
C ASP A 72 -23.47 5.55 1.00
N ILE A 73 -23.19 6.59 1.79
CA ILE A 73 -22.66 6.47 3.15
C ILE A 73 -23.61 5.72 4.09
N THR A 74 -24.90 5.65 3.76
CA THR A 74 -25.90 4.92 4.57
C THR A 74 -25.85 3.41 4.35
N LYS A 75 -25.19 2.96 3.28
CA LYS A 75 -25.04 1.56 2.89
C LYS A 75 -23.62 1.02 3.04
N ASN A 76 -22.69 1.85 3.53
CA ASN A 76 -21.24 1.57 3.47
C ASN A 76 -20.78 1.25 2.02
N ASP A 77 -21.51 1.78 1.02
CA ASP A 77 -21.25 1.55 -0.39
C ASP A 77 -20.37 2.69 -0.92
N ASN A 78 -19.08 2.36 -1.08
CA ASN A 78 -18.06 3.26 -1.56
C ASN A 78 -17.65 2.94 -3.00
N THR A 79 -18.51 2.30 -3.80
CA THR A 79 -18.25 1.84 -5.18
C THR A 79 -18.94 2.81 -6.16
N ALA A 80 -18.39 3.46 -7.19
CA ALA A 80 -17.08 3.70 -7.78
C ALA A 80 -17.06 5.16 -8.29
N SER A 81 -15.88 5.75 -8.48
CA SER A 81 -15.70 6.80 -9.49
C SER A 81 -14.39 6.46 -10.16
N TYR A 82 -14.46 5.65 -11.22
CA TYR A 82 -13.30 5.22 -11.97
C TYR A 82 -12.59 6.44 -12.55
N GLY A 83 -11.35 6.68 -12.11
CA GLY A 83 -10.42 7.62 -12.73
C GLY A 83 -10.81 9.10 -12.73
N SER A 84 -11.83 9.52 -11.98
CA SER A 84 -12.35 10.89 -12.03
C SER A 84 -11.63 11.78 -11.02
N ILE A 85 -11.13 12.93 -11.46
CA ILE A 85 -10.95 14.08 -10.55
C ILE A 85 -12.34 14.42 -10.02
N VAL A 86 -12.75 13.80 -8.91
CA VAL A 86 -13.97 14.14 -8.20
C VAL A 86 -13.82 15.58 -7.76
N THR A 87 -14.52 16.48 -8.45
CA THR A 87 -14.45 17.92 -8.20
C THR A 87 -15.75 18.36 -7.55
N ALA A 88 -15.69 19.37 -6.69
CA ALA A 88 -16.89 19.93 -6.10
C ALA A 88 -17.85 20.45 -7.19
N LYS A 89 -19.15 20.28 -6.98
CA LYS A 89 -20.21 20.84 -7.83
C LYS A 89 -21.23 21.61 -6.98
N PRO A 90 -20.81 22.72 -6.34
CA PRO A 90 -21.70 23.53 -5.51
C PRO A 90 -22.86 24.11 -6.33
N LEU A 91 -24.08 24.06 -5.79
CA LEU A 91 -25.26 24.62 -6.44
C LEU A 91 -25.12 26.15 -6.57
N GLY A 92 -25.27 26.68 -7.78
CA GLY A 92 -25.19 28.12 -8.04
C GLY A 92 -23.78 28.69 -8.15
N TYR A 93 -22.73 27.87 -8.02
CA TYR A 93 -21.33 28.30 -8.15
C TYR A 93 -20.58 27.45 -9.16
N GLN A 94 -19.63 28.06 -9.88
CA GLN A 94 -18.77 27.37 -10.84
C GLN A 94 -17.39 27.14 -10.21
N ILE A 95 -16.94 25.88 -10.18
CA ILE A 95 -15.53 25.57 -9.89
C ILE A 95 -14.72 25.85 -11.16
N THR A 96 -13.87 26.87 -11.10
CA THR A 96 -12.98 27.23 -12.20
C THR A 96 -11.71 26.40 -12.14
N LYS A 97 -11.50 25.53 -13.14
CA LYS A 97 -10.25 24.75 -13.31
C LYS A 97 -9.23 25.44 -14.23
N ASN A 98 -9.49 26.69 -14.56
CA ASN A 98 -8.63 27.50 -15.41
C ASN A 98 -7.47 28.04 -14.56
N TYR A 99 -6.37 27.27 -14.48
CA TYR A 99 -5.00 27.79 -14.42
C TYR A 99 -4.40 28.27 -13.08
N PHE A 100 -4.50 27.50 -11.98
CA PHE A 100 -3.67 27.71 -10.78
C PHE A 100 -3.35 26.39 -10.01
N PRO A 101 -2.67 25.38 -10.59
CA PRO A 101 -2.25 24.23 -9.80
C PRO A 101 -1.19 24.65 -8.76
N ALA A 102 -1.33 24.18 -7.53
CA ALA A 102 -0.32 24.41 -6.51
C ALA A 102 0.98 23.68 -6.89
N ILE A 103 2.12 24.35 -6.76
CA ILE A 103 3.45 23.70 -6.88
C ILE A 103 3.65 22.72 -5.72
N GLY A 104 3.19 23.08 -4.52
CA GLY A 104 3.23 22.22 -3.33
C GLY A 104 2.16 21.13 -3.37
N GLN A 105 2.41 20.07 -4.12
CA GLN A 105 1.56 18.89 -4.18
C GLN A 105 2.39 17.62 -4.45
N ASN A 106 1.84 16.47 -4.06
CA ASN A 106 2.34 15.15 -4.38
C ASN A 106 1.17 14.15 -4.40
N PHE A 107 1.47 12.90 -4.73
CA PHE A 107 0.48 11.82 -4.70
C PHE A 107 0.19 11.36 -3.28
N ARG A 108 -1.08 10.98 -3.03
CA ARG A 108 -1.48 10.33 -1.78
C ARG A 108 -0.96 8.89 -1.71
N GLN A 109 -0.92 8.22 -2.85
CA GLN A 109 -0.40 6.88 -3.04
C GLN A 109 1.13 6.93 -2.97
N ARG A 110 1.66 6.69 -1.77
CA ARG A 110 3.09 6.75 -1.45
C ARG A 110 3.73 5.37 -1.32
N TYR A 111 2.93 4.32 -1.23
CA TYR A 111 3.36 2.94 -0.98
C TYR A 111 2.66 1.95 -1.91
N LEU A 112 3.36 0.85 -2.19
CA LEU A 112 2.79 -0.33 -2.81
C LEU A 112 3.02 -1.53 -1.87
N ILE A 113 1.96 -2.16 -1.40
CA ILE A 113 2.04 -3.30 -0.48
C ILE A 113 1.57 -4.56 -1.19
N LEU A 114 2.41 -5.59 -1.18
CA LEU A 114 2.12 -6.89 -1.77
C LEU A 114 1.66 -7.90 -0.70
N HIS A 115 0.64 -8.68 -1.06
CA HIS A 115 -0.04 -9.66 -0.20
C HIS A 115 -0.15 -11.00 -0.94
N TYR A 116 -0.40 -12.07 -0.20
CA TYR A 116 -1.05 -13.27 -0.75
C TYR A 116 -2.41 -13.44 -0.10
N THR A 117 -3.31 -14.14 -0.80
CA THR A 117 -4.68 -14.33 -0.30
C THR A 117 -4.84 -15.49 0.68
N ALA A 118 -3.99 -16.53 0.59
CA ALA A 118 -4.16 -17.82 1.26
C ALA A 118 -5.50 -18.51 0.93
N LEU A 119 -6.05 -18.20 -0.23
CA LEU A 119 -7.36 -18.65 -0.72
C LEU A 119 -7.24 -18.96 -2.23
N ASP A 120 -8.19 -19.73 -2.76
CA ASP A 120 -8.40 -19.88 -4.20
C ASP A 120 -9.01 -18.60 -4.83
N ASN A 121 -9.11 -18.54 -6.16
CA ASN A 121 -9.62 -17.36 -6.88
C ASN A 121 -11.02 -16.93 -6.41
N ASP A 122 -11.98 -17.85 -6.36
CA ASP A 122 -13.39 -17.54 -6.04
C ASP A 122 -13.54 -17.03 -4.60
N ARG A 123 -12.86 -17.68 -3.66
CA ARG A 123 -12.84 -17.25 -2.26
C ARG A 123 -12.11 -15.93 -2.08
N SER A 124 -11.04 -15.68 -2.84
CA SER A 124 -10.32 -14.41 -2.82
C SER A 124 -11.21 -13.26 -3.29
N ILE A 125 -11.89 -13.42 -4.43
CA ILE A 125 -12.85 -12.42 -4.94
C ILE A 125 -13.94 -12.17 -3.91
N THR A 126 -14.54 -13.23 -3.37
CA THR A 126 -15.60 -13.11 -2.36
C THR A 126 -15.12 -12.37 -1.10
N ALA A 127 -13.94 -12.72 -0.60
CA ALA A 127 -13.36 -12.08 0.58
C ALA A 127 -13.09 -10.59 0.35
N LEU A 128 -12.53 -10.23 -0.80
CA LEU A 128 -12.11 -8.86 -1.09
C LEU A 128 -13.25 -7.92 -1.54
N THR A 129 -14.42 -8.47 -1.88
CA THR A 129 -15.58 -7.70 -2.36
C THR A 129 -16.77 -7.70 -1.40
N GLN A 130 -16.94 -8.74 -0.59
CA GLN A 130 -18.16 -8.95 0.22
C GLN A 130 -17.90 -9.06 1.73
N ARG A 131 -16.65 -8.89 2.18
CA ARG A 131 -16.26 -8.97 3.61
C ARG A 131 -15.62 -7.66 4.08
N GLY A 132 -15.09 -7.65 5.29
CA GLY A 132 -14.51 -6.46 5.94
C GLY A 132 -13.09 -6.08 5.48
N VAL A 133 -12.57 -6.71 4.43
CA VAL A 133 -11.23 -6.47 3.88
C VAL A 133 -11.32 -6.28 2.37
N SER A 134 -10.39 -5.53 1.79
CA SER A 134 -10.33 -5.27 0.35
C SER A 134 -8.94 -4.86 -0.10
N ALA A 135 -8.62 -5.11 -1.38
CA ALA A 135 -7.41 -4.67 -2.04
C ALA A 135 -7.75 -3.81 -3.25
N HIS A 136 -6.78 -3.06 -3.77
CA HIS A 136 -6.99 -2.30 -5.00
C HIS A 136 -7.00 -3.24 -6.20
N TYR A 137 -6.08 -4.20 -6.20
CA TYR A 137 -5.96 -5.18 -7.26
C TYR A 137 -5.90 -6.61 -6.71
N LEU A 138 -6.41 -7.55 -7.50
CA LEU A 138 -6.25 -8.99 -7.31
C LEU A 138 -5.64 -9.60 -8.57
N VAL A 139 -4.53 -10.32 -8.39
CA VAL A 139 -3.90 -11.13 -9.45
C VAL A 139 -4.24 -12.60 -9.21
N SER A 140 -5.01 -13.20 -10.12
CA SER A 140 -5.41 -14.61 -10.08
C SER A 140 -4.22 -15.56 -10.32
N ASP A 141 -4.41 -16.85 -10.00
CA ASP A 141 -3.50 -17.93 -10.40
C ASP A 141 -3.86 -18.56 -11.76
N ILE A 142 -4.49 -17.77 -12.64
CA ILE A 142 -4.89 -18.18 -13.98
C ILE A 142 -3.91 -17.58 -14.98
N ASN A 143 -3.41 -18.40 -15.92
CA ASN A 143 -2.50 -17.97 -16.98
C ASN A 143 -3.26 -17.31 -18.15
N ASP A 144 -3.90 -16.19 -17.85
CA ASP A 144 -4.53 -15.28 -18.80
C ASP A 144 -3.84 -13.91 -18.75
N GLN A 145 -4.46 -12.87 -19.32
CA GLN A 145 -3.95 -11.49 -19.29
C GLN A 145 -4.79 -10.58 -18.38
N GLU A 146 -5.61 -11.16 -17.50
CA GLU A 146 -6.51 -10.42 -16.63
C GLU A 146 -5.87 -10.11 -15.27
N ILE A 147 -6.18 -8.91 -14.80
CA ILE A 147 -5.89 -8.39 -13.46
C ILE A 147 -7.16 -7.66 -13.01
N TYR A 148 -7.70 -8.05 -11.86
CA TYR A 148 -8.94 -7.46 -11.37
C TYR A 148 -8.65 -6.21 -10.56
N GLN A 149 -9.25 -5.07 -10.92
CA GLN A 149 -9.31 -3.89 -10.06
C GLN A 149 -10.56 -3.97 -9.19
N ILE A 150 -10.37 -4.11 -7.88
CA ILE A 150 -11.46 -4.25 -6.90
C ILE A 150 -11.80 -2.89 -6.26
N VAL A 151 -10.79 -2.05 -5.99
CA VAL A 151 -10.95 -0.70 -5.42
C VAL A 151 -10.20 0.31 -6.27
N ASP A 152 -10.84 1.45 -6.59
CA ASP A 152 -10.19 2.57 -7.27
C ASP A 152 -8.99 3.09 -6.44
N GLU A 153 -7.86 3.38 -7.09
CA GLU A 153 -6.63 3.83 -6.42
C GLU A 153 -6.78 5.15 -5.64
N ASN A 154 -7.79 5.99 -5.96
CA ASN A 154 -8.12 7.20 -5.21
C ASN A 154 -8.99 6.95 -3.97
N LYS A 155 -9.38 5.70 -3.73
CA LYS A 155 -10.12 5.27 -2.55
C LYS A 155 -9.21 4.47 -1.64
N ARG A 156 -9.57 4.45 -0.36
CA ARG A 156 -8.89 3.64 0.65
C ARG A 156 -9.40 2.19 0.54
N SER A 157 -8.55 1.24 0.17
CA SER A 157 -8.82 -0.19 0.38
C SER A 157 -8.38 -0.63 1.78
N TYR A 158 -8.96 -1.72 2.30
CA TYR A 158 -8.72 -2.21 3.67
C TYR A 158 -7.82 -3.46 3.65
N HIS A 159 -6.54 -3.27 3.33
CA HIS A 159 -5.59 -4.37 3.11
C HIS A 159 -4.46 -4.43 4.15
N ALA A 160 -3.84 -3.29 4.49
CA ALA A 160 -2.71 -3.21 5.41
C ALA A 160 -3.10 -3.37 6.89
N GLY A 161 -4.24 -2.81 7.31
CA GLY A 161 -4.64 -2.79 8.73
C GLY A 161 -3.67 -2.00 9.62
N VAL A 162 -3.51 -2.41 10.89
CA VAL A 162 -2.52 -1.81 11.79
C VAL A 162 -1.12 -2.06 11.25
N SER A 163 -0.47 -1.00 10.79
CA SER A 163 0.74 -1.07 9.99
C SER A 163 1.59 0.18 10.15
N ASN A 164 2.91 0.00 10.07
CA ASN A 164 3.90 1.04 10.25
C ASN A 164 5.08 0.83 9.30
N TRP A 165 5.58 1.91 8.71
CA TRP A 165 6.85 1.90 7.97
C TRP A 165 7.52 3.26 8.09
N ARG A 166 8.75 3.28 8.60
CA ARG A 166 9.47 4.50 8.98
C ARG A 166 8.58 5.34 9.91
N LYS A 167 8.34 6.60 9.55
CA LYS A 167 7.52 7.54 10.33
C LYS A 167 6.01 7.44 10.06
N ASP A 168 5.62 6.64 9.07
CA ASP A 168 4.24 6.56 8.61
C ASP A 168 3.52 5.37 9.26
N SER A 169 2.25 5.55 9.57
CA SER A 169 1.37 4.53 10.18
C SER A 169 0.01 4.50 9.48
N ASN A 170 -0.78 3.44 9.70
CA ASN A 170 -2.07 3.21 9.04
C ASN A 170 -1.95 3.26 7.50
N LEU A 171 -1.10 2.40 6.94
CA LEU A 171 -0.67 2.52 5.56
C LEU A 171 -1.80 2.40 4.54
N ASN A 172 -2.96 1.80 4.89
CA ASN A 172 -4.18 1.84 4.08
C ASN A 172 -4.48 3.24 3.50
N ASP A 173 -4.20 4.31 4.24
CA ASP A 173 -4.52 5.68 3.83
C ASP A 173 -3.65 6.20 2.67
N THR A 174 -2.47 5.61 2.47
CA THR A 174 -1.46 6.10 1.52
C THR A 174 -0.83 4.99 0.68
N SER A 175 -1.41 3.79 0.67
CA SER A 175 -0.88 2.65 -0.08
C SER A 175 -1.87 2.10 -1.09
N ILE A 176 -1.33 1.61 -2.20
CA ILE A 176 -2.02 0.68 -3.09
C ILE A 176 -1.69 -0.75 -2.61
N GLY A 177 -2.70 -1.61 -2.62
CA GLY A 177 -2.62 -3.00 -2.17
C GLY A 177 -2.87 -3.95 -3.34
N ILE A 178 -1.93 -4.87 -3.58
CA ILE A 178 -2.07 -5.95 -4.56
C ILE A 178 -2.17 -7.27 -3.80
N GLU A 179 -3.30 -7.95 -3.93
CA GLU A 179 -3.50 -9.32 -3.49
C GLU A 179 -3.13 -10.30 -4.60
N ILE A 180 -2.37 -11.34 -4.26
CA ILE A 180 -1.91 -12.35 -5.21
C ILE A 180 -2.47 -13.69 -4.76
N VAL A 181 -3.23 -14.36 -5.63
CA VAL A 181 -3.80 -15.67 -5.33
C VAL A 181 -2.67 -16.68 -5.18
N ASN A 182 -2.42 -17.08 -3.94
CA ASN A 182 -1.41 -18.06 -3.56
C ASN A 182 -1.85 -18.68 -2.23
N SER A 183 -1.63 -19.98 -2.06
CA SER A 183 -2.09 -20.72 -0.88
C SER A 183 -1.34 -20.38 0.42
N GLY A 184 -0.33 -19.51 0.36
CA GLY A 184 0.44 -19.07 1.50
C GLY A 184 1.38 -20.17 1.98
N PHE A 185 1.25 -20.58 3.25
CA PHE A 185 2.02 -21.69 3.80
C PHE A 185 1.14 -22.74 4.45
N THR A 186 1.64 -23.97 4.45
CA THR A 186 1.18 -25.04 5.34
C THR A 186 2.25 -25.30 6.40
N THR A 187 1.88 -25.96 7.50
CA THR A 187 2.83 -26.35 8.53
C THR A 187 3.01 -27.87 8.50
N ASN A 188 4.25 -28.34 8.42
CA ASN A 188 4.54 -29.78 8.46
C ASN A 188 4.50 -30.32 9.91
N ALA A 189 4.74 -31.62 10.07
CA ALA A 189 4.69 -32.29 11.37
C ALA A 189 5.72 -31.76 12.39
N SER A 190 6.82 -31.14 11.95
CA SER A 190 7.82 -30.53 12.84
C SER A 190 7.52 -29.08 13.21
N GLY A 191 6.39 -28.53 12.75
CA GLY A 191 6.04 -27.13 12.99
C GLY A 191 6.67 -26.14 12.01
N GLN A 192 7.39 -26.63 10.99
CA GLN A 192 8.02 -25.78 9.98
C GLN A 192 7.00 -25.34 8.92
N ARG A 193 7.05 -24.06 8.55
CA ARG A 193 6.22 -23.49 7.48
C ARG A 193 6.79 -23.86 6.11
N ILE A 194 5.94 -24.36 5.23
CA ILE A 194 6.23 -24.65 3.82
C ILE A 194 5.39 -23.71 2.98
N PHE A 195 6.03 -22.73 2.36
CA PHE A 195 5.38 -21.72 1.52
C PHE A 195 5.23 -22.20 0.07
N ALA A 196 4.09 -21.89 -0.55
CA ALA A 196 3.82 -22.19 -1.94
C ALA A 196 4.60 -21.27 -2.88
N ASP A 197 5.07 -21.83 -4.00
CA ASP A 197 5.76 -21.06 -5.05
C ASP A 197 4.77 -20.19 -5.83
N PHE A 198 5.27 -19.11 -6.41
CA PHE A 198 4.52 -18.25 -7.33
C PHE A 198 4.88 -18.63 -8.77
N PRO A 199 3.91 -19.03 -9.62
CA PRO A 199 4.18 -19.33 -11.01
C PRO A 199 4.72 -18.11 -11.77
N ASP A 200 5.62 -18.35 -12.73
CA ASP A 200 6.34 -17.29 -13.43
C ASP A 200 5.41 -16.34 -14.22
N TYR A 201 4.29 -16.86 -14.77
CA TYR A 201 3.29 -16.04 -15.44
C TYR A 201 2.58 -15.07 -14.47
N GLN A 202 2.35 -15.50 -13.23
CA GLN A 202 1.71 -14.69 -12.20
C GLN A 202 2.65 -13.56 -11.77
N ILE A 203 3.94 -13.85 -11.64
CA ILE A 203 4.97 -12.84 -11.35
C ILE A 203 5.08 -11.80 -12.47
N ARG A 204 4.96 -12.20 -13.75
CA ARG A 204 4.91 -11.23 -14.85
C ARG A 204 3.72 -10.28 -14.75
N LYS A 205 2.53 -10.77 -14.38
CA LYS A 205 1.34 -9.92 -14.14
C LYS A 205 1.60 -8.93 -13.01
N VAL A 206 2.07 -9.42 -11.87
CA VAL A 206 2.39 -8.58 -10.70
C VAL A 206 3.42 -7.52 -11.06
N ALA A 207 4.49 -7.90 -11.76
CA ALA A 207 5.56 -6.98 -12.12
C ALA A 207 5.10 -5.92 -13.14
N ALA A 208 4.29 -6.28 -14.13
CA ALA A 208 3.71 -5.32 -15.07
C ALA A 208 2.84 -4.27 -14.35
N LEU A 209 1.94 -4.74 -13.47
CA LEU A 209 1.08 -3.87 -12.67
C LEU A 209 1.88 -2.99 -11.70
N ALA A 210 2.79 -3.60 -10.93
CA ALA A 210 3.58 -2.88 -9.94
C ALA A 210 4.48 -1.81 -10.58
N LYS A 211 5.07 -2.10 -11.76
CA LYS A 211 5.90 -1.12 -12.49
C LYS A 211 5.10 0.10 -12.91
N ASP A 212 3.92 -0.12 -13.47
CA ASP A 212 3.02 0.93 -13.90
C ASP A 212 2.56 1.80 -12.72
N ILE A 213 2.14 1.20 -11.60
CA ILE A 213 1.77 1.92 -10.37
C ILE A 213 2.95 2.74 -9.83
N VAL A 214 4.13 2.12 -9.68
CA VAL A 214 5.31 2.76 -9.11
C VAL A 214 5.75 3.97 -9.96
N GLN A 215 5.73 3.84 -11.28
CA GLN A 215 6.06 4.93 -12.21
C GLN A 215 4.99 6.03 -12.17
N ARG A 216 3.71 5.68 -12.21
CA ARG A 216 2.60 6.64 -12.24
C ARG A 216 2.58 7.54 -11.00
N TYR A 217 2.81 6.96 -9.83
CA TYR A 217 2.76 7.66 -8.55
C TYR A 217 4.14 8.09 -8.01
N ASN A 218 5.20 7.88 -8.79
CA ASN A 218 6.58 8.15 -8.36
C ASN A 218 6.92 7.52 -6.99
N ILE A 219 6.46 6.29 -6.76
CA ILE A 219 6.68 5.59 -5.49
C ILE A 219 8.17 5.22 -5.41
N PRO A 220 8.89 5.62 -4.34
CA PRO A 220 10.30 5.28 -4.24
C PRO A 220 10.47 3.76 -4.00
N PRO A 221 11.58 3.16 -4.45
CA PRO A 221 11.90 1.75 -4.24
C PRO A 221 11.69 1.25 -2.80
N THR A 222 12.01 2.08 -1.81
CA THR A 222 11.92 1.77 -0.38
C THR A 222 10.49 1.71 0.16
N ASN A 223 9.50 1.97 -0.69
CA ASN A 223 8.08 1.98 -0.35
C ASN A 223 7.28 0.91 -1.12
N VAL A 224 7.98 0.02 -1.83
CA VAL A 224 7.40 -1.24 -2.33
C VAL A 224 7.74 -2.32 -1.31
N LEU A 225 6.73 -2.82 -0.60
CA LEU A 225 6.92 -3.57 0.64
C LEU A 225 6.04 -4.82 0.68
N ALA A 226 6.48 -5.81 1.46
CA ALA A 226 5.65 -6.89 1.91
C ALA A 226 4.66 -6.43 2.98
N HIS A 227 3.54 -7.12 3.14
CA HIS A 227 2.69 -6.94 4.31
C HIS A 227 3.42 -7.32 5.61
N SER A 228 4.30 -8.32 5.56
CA SER A 228 5.17 -8.70 6.67
C SER A 228 6.15 -7.60 7.09
N ASP A 229 6.53 -6.68 6.20
CA ASP A 229 7.41 -5.56 6.54
C ASP A 229 6.73 -4.53 7.41
N ILE A 230 5.47 -4.25 7.08
CA ILE A 230 4.69 -3.18 7.71
C ILE A 230 3.90 -3.67 8.92
N ALA A 231 3.77 -4.99 9.08
CA ALA A 231 3.12 -5.62 10.22
C ALA A 231 3.83 -6.92 10.67
N PRO A 232 5.12 -6.83 11.08
CA PRO A 232 5.88 -7.99 11.53
C PRO A 232 5.15 -8.77 12.63
N GLY A 233 5.17 -10.09 12.53
CA GLY A 233 4.52 -11.00 13.48
C GLY A 233 3.01 -11.18 13.28
N ARG A 234 2.28 -10.14 12.88
CA ARG A 234 0.86 -10.25 12.51
C ARG A 234 0.70 -10.86 11.13
N LYS A 235 1.63 -10.57 10.21
CA LYS A 235 1.55 -10.92 8.79
C LYS A 235 2.87 -11.53 8.30
N GLN A 236 2.76 -12.44 7.34
CA GLN A 236 3.88 -13.19 6.75
C GLN A 236 3.93 -13.06 5.22
N ASP A 237 2.88 -12.49 4.63
CA ASP A 237 2.70 -12.32 3.20
C ASP A 237 3.56 -11.18 2.62
N PRO A 238 4.03 -11.32 1.37
CA PRO A 238 3.80 -12.43 0.44
C PRO A 238 4.75 -13.63 0.66
N GLY A 239 5.53 -13.63 1.74
CA GLY A 239 6.39 -14.75 2.15
C GLY A 239 7.71 -14.85 1.37
N PRO A 240 8.60 -15.77 1.80
CA PRO A 240 9.95 -15.92 1.23
C PRO A 240 9.97 -16.47 -0.20
N LYS A 241 8.85 -17.00 -0.69
CA LYS A 241 8.72 -17.51 -2.07
C LYS A 241 8.39 -16.41 -3.08
N PHE A 242 8.00 -15.24 -2.62
CA PHE A 242 7.80 -14.11 -3.52
C PHE A 242 9.16 -13.60 -4.03
N PRO A 243 9.37 -13.50 -5.35
CA PRO A 243 10.71 -13.30 -5.90
C PRO A 243 11.10 -11.82 -5.96
N TRP A 244 11.29 -11.20 -4.80
CA TRP A 244 11.66 -9.78 -4.66
C TRP A 244 12.90 -9.40 -5.48
N LYS A 245 13.95 -10.22 -5.46
CA LYS A 245 15.17 -10.01 -6.26
C LYS A 245 14.87 -9.99 -7.76
N LYS A 246 13.97 -10.84 -8.24
CA LYS A 246 13.55 -10.88 -9.65
C LYS A 246 12.83 -9.60 -10.04
N LEU A 247 11.92 -9.10 -9.20
CA LEU A 247 11.26 -7.81 -9.40
C LEU A 247 12.27 -6.67 -9.49
N TYR A 248 13.27 -6.67 -8.62
CA TYR A 248 14.34 -5.67 -8.63
C TYR A 248 15.21 -5.77 -9.90
N ASP A 249 15.79 -6.93 -10.18
CA ASP A 249 16.77 -7.10 -11.27
C ASP A 249 16.13 -6.93 -12.66
N GLU A 250 14.99 -7.61 -12.89
CA GLU A 250 14.39 -7.69 -14.23
C GLU A 250 13.41 -6.54 -14.51
N TYR A 251 12.72 -6.04 -13.49
CA TYR A 251 11.63 -5.06 -13.67
C TYR A 251 11.94 -3.69 -13.08
N GLN A 252 13.02 -3.55 -12.30
CA GLN A 252 13.42 -2.32 -11.62
C GLN A 252 12.37 -1.84 -10.62
N ILE A 253 11.83 -2.78 -9.84
CA ILE A 253 10.77 -2.55 -8.84
C ILE A 253 11.30 -2.89 -7.45
N GLY A 254 11.05 -2.00 -6.49
CA GLY A 254 11.41 -2.22 -5.09
C GLY A 254 12.89 -2.06 -4.80
N MET A 255 13.29 -2.38 -3.57
CA MET A 255 14.66 -2.18 -3.09
C MET A 255 15.41 -3.51 -2.94
N TRP A 256 16.70 -3.50 -3.29
CA TRP A 256 17.59 -4.64 -3.08
C TRP A 256 19.02 -4.16 -2.85
N TYR A 257 19.80 -4.90 -2.07
CA TYR A 257 21.21 -4.57 -1.82
C TYR A 257 22.09 -4.87 -3.03
N ASP A 258 23.27 -4.26 -3.09
CA ASP A 258 24.29 -4.62 -4.06
C ASP A 258 25.14 -5.79 -3.54
N GLU A 259 25.29 -6.85 -4.35
CA GLU A 259 25.97 -8.09 -3.91
C GLU A 259 27.43 -7.85 -3.52
N GLY A 260 28.13 -6.97 -4.23
CA GLY A 260 29.51 -6.59 -3.90
C GLY A 260 29.61 -5.88 -2.54
N THR A 261 28.69 -4.96 -2.24
CA THR A 261 28.63 -4.26 -0.95
C THR A 261 28.31 -5.21 0.19
N ARG A 262 27.31 -6.09 0.02
CA ARG A 262 26.96 -7.13 0.99
C ARG A 262 28.14 -8.07 1.25
N SER A 263 28.81 -8.52 0.20
CA SER A 263 29.99 -9.39 0.31
C SER A 263 31.14 -8.68 1.04
N GLY A 264 31.33 -7.39 0.77
CA GLY A 264 32.28 -6.54 1.50
C GLY A 264 32.01 -6.51 3.00
N PHE A 265 30.76 -6.26 3.41
CA PHE A 265 30.38 -6.31 4.82
C PHE A 265 30.54 -7.71 5.42
N LEU A 266 30.13 -8.75 4.70
CA LEU A 266 30.26 -10.13 5.19
C LEU A 266 31.72 -10.51 5.45
N ASN A 267 32.64 -10.12 4.56
CA ASN A 267 34.08 -10.38 4.70
C ASN A 267 34.74 -9.59 5.84
N GLN A 268 34.12 -8.51 6.31
CA GLN A 268 34.58 -7.74 7.47
C GLN A 268 34.11 -8.33 8.80
N LEU A 269 33.13 -9.24 8.77
CA LEU A 269 32.65 -9.92 9.98
C LEU A 269 33.54 -11.13 10.27
N GLU A 270 34.28 -11.08 11.37
CA GLU A 270 34.98 -12.25 11.90
C GLU A 270 33.99 -13.15 12.65
N THR A 271 33.89 -14.43 12.27
CA THR A 271 32.89 -15.35 12.83
C THR A 271 32.95 -15.48 14.35
N GLY A 272 34.16 -15.64 14.93
CA GLY A 272 34.31 -15.78 16.38
C GLY A 272 33.81 -14.55 17.15
N THR A 273 34.21 -13.37 16.67
CA THR A 273 33.84 -12.07 17.24
C THR A 273 32.34 -11.78 17.06
N PHE A 274 31.77 -12.10 15.89
CA PHE A 274 30.34 -11.94 15.65
C PHE A 274 29.50 -12.83 16.57
N GLU A 275 29.86 -14.11 16.73
CA GLU A 275 29.13 -15.04 17.58
C GLU A 275 29.22 -14.68 19.07
N SER A 276 30.34 -14.12 19.54
CA SER A 276 30.46 -13.59 20.90
C SER A 276 29.63 -12.33 21.10
N ASP A 277 29.62 -11.43 20.12
CA ASP A 277 29.04 -10.10 20.27
C ASP A 277 27.52 -10.09 20.02
N LYS A 278 27.01 -10.96 19.14
CA LYS A 278 25.61 -10.89 18.66
C LYS A 278 24.54 -11.02 19.75
N ASN A 279 24.91 -11.58 20.90
CA ASN A 279 24.03 -11.76 22.05
C ASN A 279 24.25 -10.71 23.15
N THR A 280 25.15 -9.74 22.94
CA THR A 280 25.39 -8.66 23.89
C THR A 280 24.33 -7.55 23.73
N PRO A 281 23.85 -6.93 24.83
CA PRO A 281 22.86 -5.86 24.72
C PRO A 281 23.26 -4.69 23.83
N PRO A 282 24.53 -4.21 23.83
CA PRO A 282 24.96 -3.15 22.91
C PRO A 282 24.85 -3.52 21.43
N PHE A 283 25.20 -4.76 21.07
CA PHE A 283 25.08 -5.23 19.70
C PHE A 283 23.61 -5.35 19.28
N ILE A 284 22.76 -5.90 20.14
CA ILE A 284 21.33 -6.06 19.85
C ILE A 284 20.68 -4.68 19.68
N TYR A 285 20.98 -3.73 20.57
CA TYR A 285 20.49 -2.36 20.48
C TYR A 285 20.90 -1.70 19.15
N LYS A 286 22.14 -1.94 18.71
CA LYS A 286 22.64 -1.45 17.41
C LYS A 286 21.83 -2.04 16.25
N VAL A 287 21.58 -3.34 16.24
CA VAL A 287 20.79 -3.99 15.18
C VAL A 287 19.34 -3.50 15.18
N GLN A 288 18.71 -3.37 16.35
CA GLN A 288 17.37 -2.81 16.46
C GLN A 288 17.31 -1.37 15.92
N SER A 289 18.31 -0.54 16.24
CA SER A 289 18.43 0.83 15.72
C SER A 289 18.61 0.87 14.20
N GLN A 290 19.32 -0.11 13.65
CA GLN A 290 19.54 -0.25 12.21
C GLN A 290 18.27 -0.74 11.48
N LEU A 291 17.52 -1.67 12.07
CA LEU A 291 16.21 -2.09 11.55
C LEU A 291 15.20 -0.92 11.57
N GLN A 292 15.17 -0.13 12.65
CA GLN A 292 14.41 1.13 12.70
C GLN A 292 14.85 2.10 11.61
N SER A 293 16.15 2.28 11.43
CA SER A 293 16.72 3.17 10.41
C SER A 293 16.39 2.73 8.99
N LEU A 294 16.20 1.44 8.74
CA LEU A 294 15.72 0.96 7.43
C LEU A 294 14.23 1.29 7.24
N GLY A 295 13.43 1.00 8.28
CA GLY A 295 12.01 1.38 8.33
C GLY A 295 11.12 0.52 9.22
N TYR A 296 11.62 -0.54 9.85
CA TYR A 296 10.79 -1.41 10.69
C TYR A 296 10.44 -0.75 12.02
N GLN A 297 9.23 -1.00 12.51
CA GLN A 297 8.89 -0.70 13.90
C GLN A 297 9.42 -1.82 14.81
N VAL A 298 10.41 -1.51 15.63
CA VAL A 298 11.00 -2.42 16.62
C VAL A 298 11.43 -1.62 17.85
N ASP A 299 11.24 -2.15 19.06
CA ASP A 299 11.65 -1.47 20.29
C ASP A 299 13.15 -1.66 20.52
N LEU A 300 13.81 -0.63 21.06
CA LEU A 300 15.26 -0.66 21.34
C LEU A 300 15.55 -1.29 22.71
N SER A 301 15.13 -2.55 22.90
CA SER A 301 15.21 -3.26 24.17
C SER A 301 16.62 -3.75 24.53
N GLY A 302 17.51 -3.86 23.55
CA GLY A 302 18.81 -4.51 23.71
C GLY A 302 18.70 -6.02 23.98
N GLN A 303 17.55 -6.64 23.67
CA GLN A 303 17.28 -8.07 23.85
C GLN A 303 16.69 -8.67 22.57
N TRP A 304 16.98 -9.95 22.30
CA TRP A 304 16.30 -10.72 21.25
C TRP A 304 14.89 -11.13 21.69
N ASP A 305 14.07 -10.14 22.01
CA ASP A 305 12.67 -10.34 22.35
C ASP A 305 11.85 -10.84 21.14
N ASN A 306 10.61 -11.24 21.42
CA ASN A 306 9.75 -11.82 20.40
C ASN A 306 9.48 -10.84 19.25
N GLN A 307 9.33 -9.55 19.53
CA GLN A 307 9.09 -8.53 18.50
C GLN A 307 10.30 -8.44 17.57
N THR A 308 11.52 -8.35 18.12
CA THR A 308 12.76 -8.26 17.38
C THR A 308 12.95 -9.49 16.48
N LYS A 309 12.70 -10.70 17.00
CA LYS A 309 12.78 -11.94 16.19
C LYS A 309 11.78 -11.95 15.03
N LEU A 310 10.57 -11.46 15.24
CA LEU A 310 9.54 -11.39 14.20
C LEU A 310 9.88 -10.33 13.14
N VAL A 311 10.51 -9.22 13.54
CA VAL A 311 11.05 -8.21 12.61
C VAL A 311 12.19 -8.79 11.78
N VAL A 312 13.13 -9.51 12.40
CA VAL A 312 14.21 -10.20 11.69
C VAL A 312 13.66 -11.22 10.69
N GLN A 313 12.63 -11.99 11.09
CA GLN A 313 11.97 -12.94 10.18
C GLN A 313 11.33 -12.24 8.98
N SER A 314 10.58 -11.15 9.20
CA SER A 314 10.00 -10.37 8.10
C SER A 314 11.07 -9.82 7.16
N PHE A 315 12.15 -9.27 7.72
CA PHE A 315 13.30 -8.79 6.95
C PHE A 315 13.93 -9.90 6.12
N GLN A 316 14.11 -11.09 6.69
CA GLN A 316 14.62 -12.25 5.95
C GLN A 316 13.66 -12.67 4.84
N TYR A 317 12.35 -12.74 5.07
CA TYR A 317 11.39 -13.09 4.02
C TYR A 317 11.49 -12.17 2.80
N HIS A 318 11.77 -10.89 3.00
CA HIS A 318 11.95 -9.94 1.91
C HIS A 318 13.36 -10.02 1.31
N PHE A 319 14.40 -9.78 2.11
CA PHE A 319 15.77 -9.51 1.62
C PHE A 319 16.73 -10.70 1.73
N TRP A 320 16.41 -11.73 2.50
CA TRP A 320 17.26 -12.91 2.69
C TRP A 320 16.44 -14.20 2.81
N PRO A 321 15.65 -14.56 1.78
CA PRO A 321 14.55 -15.53 1.90
C PRO A 321 14.99 -16.98 2.13
N GLN A 322 16.30 -17.25 2.08
CA GLN A 322 16.88 -18.57 2.31
C GLN A 322 16.85 -19.05 3.76
N LEU A 323 16.61 -18.17 4.76
CA LEU A 323 16.52 -18.55 6.18
C LEU A 323 15.11 -18.36 6.73
N GLY A 324 14.63 -17.11 6.82
CA GLY A 324 13.28 -16.82 7.30
C GLY A 324 12.94 -17.35 8.71
N ASP A 325 13.96 -17.58 9.54
CA ASP A 325 13.88 -18.21 10.86
C ASP A 325 13.79 -17.19 12.01
N GLY A 326 14.01 -15.92 11.74
CA GLY A 326 14.02 -14.84 12.74
C GLY A 326 15.28 -14.81 13.60
N VAL A 327 16.34 -15.53 13.23
CA VAL A 327 17.63 -15.54 13.91
C VAL A 327 18.61 -14.67 13.12
N LEU A 328 19.27 -13.72 13.81
CA LEU A 328 20.28 -12.90 13.16
C LEU A 328 21.57 -13.72 12.95
N ASP A 329 21.86 -14.03 11.69
CA ASP A 329 23.15 -14.56 11.24
C ASP A 329 23.99 -13.46 10.54
N MET A 330 25.25 -13.79 10.25
CA MET A 330 26.16 -12.86 9.54
C MET A 330 25.59 -12.46 8.16
N GLY A 331 24.90 -13.39 7.47
CA GLY A 331 24.29 -13.13 6.17
C GLY A 331 23.18 -12.09 6.24
N THR A 332 22.26 -12.24 7.18
CA THR A 332 21.17 -11.28 7.47
C THR A 332 21.73 -9.93 7.88
N TYR A 333 22.75 -9.92 8.76
CA TYR A 333 23.36 -8.68 9.22
C TYR A 333 24.09 -7.93 8.10
N ALA A 334 24.90 -8.62 7.28
CA ALA A 334 25.56 -8.01 6.13
C ALA A 334 24.54 -7.47 5.10
N THR A 335 23.42 -8.18 4.89
CA THR A 335 22.31 -7.71 4.05
C THR A 335 21.70 -6.41 4.59
N LEU A 336 21.47 -6.31 5.90
CA LEU A 336 20.96 -5.09 6.54
C LEU A 336 21.92 -3.90 6.35
N LEU A 337 23.21 -4.11 6.59
CA LEU A 337 24.23 -3.07 6.41
C LEU A 337 24.30 -2.59 4.96
N ALA A 338 24.25 -3.51 3.99
CA ALA A 338 24.27 -3.17 2.57
C ALA A 338 23.03 -2.37 2.13
N LEU A 339 21.85 -2.72 2.64
CA LEU A 339 20.62 -1.96 2.40
C LEU A 339 20.70 -0.56 3.00
N LEU A 340 21.19 -0.41 4.24
CA LEU A 340 21.33 0.89 4.88
C LEU A 340 22.33 1.80 4.16
N GLN A 341 23.41 1.24 3.61
CA GLN A 341 24.37 2.01 2.81
C GLN A 341 23.71 2.53 1.52
N LYS A 342 22.91 1.70 0.85
CA LYS A 342 22.31 2.04 -0.44
C LYS A 342 21.05 2.92 -0.30
N TYR A 343 20.28 2.71 0.76
CA TYR A 343 19.02 3.38 1.04
C TYR A 343 19.03 4.02 2.43
N PRO A 344 19.89 5.03 2.66
CA PRO A 344 19.96 5.69 3.95
C PRO A 344 18.62 6.37 4.26
N SER A 345 18.24 6.33 5.54
CA SER A 345 17.14 7.18 6.02
C SER A 345 17.50 8.65 5.82
N LYS A 346 16.58 9.40 5.20
CA LYS A 346 16.71 10.85 4.99
C LYS A 346 16.08 11.64 6.13
#